data_AF-A0A443J7W3-F1
#
_entry.id   AF-A0A443J7W3-F1
#
_cell.length_a   1.000
_cell.length_b   1.000
_cell.length_c   1.000
_cell.angle_alpha   90.00
_cell.angle_beta   90.00
_cell.angle_gamma   90.00
#
_symmetry.space_group_name_H-M   'P 1'
#
loop_
_entity.id
_entity.type
_entity.pdbx_description
1 polymer ?
#
loop_
_entity_poly.entity_id
_entity_poly.type
_entity_poly.pdbx_seq_one_letter_code
_entity_poly.pdbx_strand_id
1 'polypeptide(L)'
;MRLAGEFHTLLAEQAGSPLLADFVNATVARTSLILARYGRPHSAECGIDEHVQLIEALKKQDRTRAMEIMDRHLHAVEDRAYAEEVPQMDISAILSRYVVTKD
;
A
#
# COMPACT_ATOMS: atom_id res chain seq x y z
N MET A 1 1.65 2.65 7.26
CA MET A 1 2.35 2.13 6.06
C MET A 1 2.67 0.65 6.18
N ARG A 2 3.43 0.20 7.19
CA ARG A 2 3.83 -1.22 7.32
C ARG A 2 2.67 -2.23 7.28
N LEU A 3 1.61 -2.03 8.08
CA LEU A 3 0.42 -2.92 8.07
C LEU A 3 -0.34 -2.93 6.73
N ALA A 4 -0.32 -1.82 5.99
CA ALA A 4 -1.00 -1.74 4.70
C ALA A 4 -0.23 -2.52 3.62
N GLY A 5 1.10 -2.55 3.68
CA GLY A 5 1.92 -3.38 2.79
C GLY A 5 1.76 -4.87 3.05
N GLU A 6 1.76 -5.28 4.33
CA GLU A 6 1.57 -6.69 4.72
C GLU A 6 0.20 -7.24 4.24
N PHE A 7 -0.84 -6.40 4.21
CA PHE A 7 -2.15 -6.77 3.64
C PHE A 7 -2.06 -7.21 2.17
N HIS A 8 -1.41 -6.40 1.32
CA HIS A 8 -1.30 -6.68 -0.12
C HIS A 8 -0.45 -7.93 -0.40
N THR A 9 0.64 -8.12 0.35
CA THR A 9 1.49 -9.31 0.27
C THR A 9 0.69 -10.58 0.61
N LEU A 10 -0.04 -10.58 1.73
CA LEU A 10 -0.86 -11.72 2.14
C LEU A 10 -1.95 -12.04 1.10
N LEU A 11 -2.62 -11.02 0.54
CA LEU A 11 -3.64 -11.23 -0.49
C LEU A 11 -3.06 -11.91 -1.74
N ALA A 12 -1.85 -11.52 -2.16
CA ALA A 12 -1.20 -12.09 -3.33
C ALA A 12 -0.73 -13.54 -3.09
N GLU A 13 -0.26 -13.86 -1.88
CA GLU A 13 0.08 -15.23 -1.48
C GLU A 13 -1.16 -16.15 -1.51
N GLN A 14 -2.31 -15.65 -1.04
CA GLN A 14 -3.57 -16.40 -1.06
C GLN A 14 -4.13 -16.64 -2.47
N ALA A 15 -3.68 -15.87 -3.48
CA ALA A 15 -4.05 -16.10 -4.87
C ALA A 15 -3.37 -17.34 -5.49
N GLY A 16 -2.38 -17.94 -4.80
CA GLY A 16 -1.75 -19.20 -5.21
C GLY A 16 -0.79 -19.10 -6.40
N SER A 17 -0.43 -17.89 -6.84
CA SER A 17 0.51 -17.66 -7.94
C SER A 17 1.80 -17.01 -7.43
N PRO A 18 2.92 -17.75 -7.36
CA PRO A 18 4.20 -17.21 -6.90
C PRO A 18 4.67 -15.99 -7.70
N LEU A 19 4.45 -16.00 -9.02
CA LEU A 19 4.77 -14.88 -9.90
C LEU A 19 3.98 -13.60 -9.52
N LEU A 20 2.70 -13.76 -9.19
CA LEU A 20 1.86 -12.64 -8.77
C LEU A 20 2.30 -12.10 -7.41
N ALA A 21 2.62 -12.99 -6.47
CA ALA A 21 3.14 -12.62 -5.16
C ALA A 21 4.44 -11.81 -5.27
N ASP A 22 5.39 -12.27 -6.09
CA ASP A 22 6.65 -11.55 -6.34
C ASP A 22 6.41 -10.17 -6.93
N PHE A 23 5.49 -10.08 -7.91
CA PHE A 23 5.13 -8.82 -8.53
C PHE A 23 4.50 -7.82 -7.55
N VAL A 24 3.56 -8.29 -6.72
CA VAL A 24 2.90 -7.46 -5.70
C VAL A 24 3.91 -7.02 -4.65
N ASN A 25 4.78 -7.92 -4.17
CA ASN A 25 5.81 -7.60 -3.20
C ASN A 25 6.78 -6.51 -3.70
N ALA A 26 7.26 -6.66 -4.94
CA ALA A 26 8.11 -5.65 -5.56
C ALA A 26 7.38 -4.30 -5.72
N THR A 27 6.10 -4.34 -6.06
CA THR A 27 5.26 -3.13 -6.23
C THR A 27 5.06 -2.42 -4.90
N VAL A 28 4.64 -3.15 -3.85
CA VAL A 28 4.44 -2.63 -2.49
C VAL A 28 5.71 -2.00 -1.92
N ALA A 29 6.87 -2.63 -2.13
CA ALA A 29 8.15 -2.09 -1.68
C ALA A 29 8.47 -0.74 -2.36
N ARG A 30 8.28 -0.65 -3.68
CA ARG A 30 8.54 0.57 -4.46
C ARG A 30 7.56 1.70 -4.09
N THR A 31 6.26 1.41 -4.03
CA THR A 31 5.25 2.42 -3.68
C THR A 31 5.39 2.90 -2.24
N SER A 32 5.78 2.02 -1.31
CA SER A 32 6.07 2.41 0.07
C SER A 32 7.23 3.41 0.16
N LEU A 33 8.30 3.23 -0.62
CA LEU A 33 9.40 4.19 -0.68
C LEU A 33 8.98 5.52 -1.31
N ILE A 34 8.21 5.47 -2.39
CA ILE A 34 7.66 6.67 -3.05
C ILE A 34 6.79 7.45 -2.06
N LEU A 35 5.83 6.79 -1.39
CA LEU A 35 4.97 7.43 -0.40
C LEU A 35 5.75 7.92 0.82
N ALA A 36 6.79 7.21 1.25
CA ALA A 36 7.61 7.67 2.36
C ALA A 36 8.45 8.90 1.99
N ARG A 37 8.75 9.09 0.70
CA ARG A 37 9.56 10.19 0.18
C ARG A 37 8.75 11.41 -0.25
N TYR A 38 7.60 11.18 -0.87
CA TYR A 38 6.76 12.20 -1.51
C TYR A 38 5.37 12.31 -0.89
N GLY A 39 4.98 11.33 -0.08
CA GLY A 39 3.65 11.26 0.50
C GLY A 39 3.34 12.43 1.41
N ARG A 40 2.21 13.10 1.17
CA ARG A 40 1.64 14.05 2.13
C ARG A 40 1.13 13.28 3.37
N PRO A 41 1.19 13.85 4.59
CA PRO A 41 0.52 13.27 5.74
C PRO A 41 -0.98 13.21 5.46
N HIS A 42 -1.52 12.01 5.25
CA HIS A 42 -2.94 11.77 5.08
C HIS A 42 -3.46 10.94 6.26
N SER A 43 -4.74 11.10 6.60
CA SER A 43 -5.34 10.34 7.70
C SER A 43 -5.25 8.84 7.42
N ALA A 44 -4.55 8.12 8.30
CA ALA A 44 -4.42 6.66 8.21
C ALA A 44 -5.78 5.94 8.21
N GLU A 45 -6.83 6.60 8.70
CA GLU A 45 -8.21 6.12 8.76
C GLU A 45 -8.81 5.86 7.36
N CYS A 46 -8.48 6.67 6.35
CA CYS A 46 -9.06 6.51 5.01
C CYS A 46 -8.59 5.21 4.31
N GLY A 47 -7.34 4.80 4.52
CA GLY A 47 -6.82 3.55 3.94
C GLY A 47 -7.33 2.28 4.64
N ILE A 48 -7.73 2.36 5.92
CA ILE A 48 -8.23 1.20 6.66
C ILE A 48 -9.64 0.83 6.18
N ASP A 49 -10.52 1.82 5.98
CA ASP A 49 -11.90 1.57 5.54
C ASP A 49 -11.96 0.92 4.15
N GLU A 50 -11.12 1.37 3.21
CA GLU A 50 -10.99 0.77 1.87
C GLU A 50 -10.61 -0.72 1.93
N HIS A 51 -9.63 -1.07 2.78
CA HIS A 51 -9.19 -2.46 2.94
C HIS A 51 -10.30 -3.34 3.54
N VAL A 52 -11.05 -2.83 4.51
CA VAL A 52 -12.21 -3.55 5.09
C VAL A 52 -13.28 -3.80 4.03
N GLN A 53 -13.61 -2.78 3.23
CA GLN A 53 -14.57 -2.93 2.13
C GLN A 53 -14.11 -3.97 1.09
N LEU A 54 -12.81 -4.00 0.77
CA LEU A 54 -12.25 -4.99 -0.14
C LEU A 54 -12.38 -6.41 0.41
N ILE A 55 -12.07 -6.63 1.69
CA ILE A 55 -12.21 -7.94 2.33
C ILE A 55 -13.67 -8.42 2.26
N GLU A 56 -14.63 -7.55 2.53
CA GLU A 56 -16.05 -7.90 2.44
C GLU A 56 -16.51 -8.22 1.02
N ALA A 57 -16.01 -7.51 0.00
CA ALA A 57 -16.27 -7.83 -1.40
C ALA A 57 -15.70 -9.21 -1.79
N LEU A 58 -14.47 -9.50 -1.35
CA LEU A 58 -13.82 -10.80 -1.58
C LEU A 58 -14.57 -11.95 -0.91
N LYS A 59 -15.03 -11.78 0.35
CA LYS A 59 -15.84 -12.76 1.07
C LYS A 59 -17.15 -13.09 0.36
N LYS A 60 -17.76 -12.09 -0.29
CA LYS A 60 -18.97 -12.25 -1.10
C LYS A 60 -18.70 -12.76 -2.52
N GLN A 61 -17.42 -12.97 -2.87
CA GLN A 61 -16.97 -13.30 -4.24
C GLN A 61 -17.43 -12.27 -5.29
N ASP A 62 -17.67 -11.02 -4.87
CA ASP A 62 -18.07 -9.93 -5.74
C ASP A 62 -16.83 -9.34 -6.43
N ARG A 63 -16.44 -9.97 -7.54
CA ARG A 63 -15.28 -9.56 -8.33
C ARG A 63 -15.39 -8.12 -8.82
N THR A 64 -16.55 -7.71 -9.31
CA THR A 64 -16.76 -6.37 -9.87
C THR A 64 -16.51 -5.33 -8.79
N ARG A 65 -17.12 -5.51 -7.62
CA ARG A 65 -16.93 -4.58 -6.50
C ARG A 65 -15.50 -4.56 -5.99
N ALA A 66 -14.85 -5.72 -5.89
CA ALA A 66 -13.45 -5.79 -5.46
C ALA A 66 -12.52 -5.03 -6.41
N MET A 67 -12.75 -5.15 -7.73
CA MET A 67 -11.99 -4.42 -8.75
C MET A 67 -12.21 -2.91 -8.66
N GLU A 68 -13.46 -2.45 -8.52
CA GLU A 68 -13.75 -1.02 -8.34
C GLU A 68 -13.10 -0.41 -7.08
N ILE A 69 -13.06 -1.17 -5.98
CA ILE A 69 -12.42 -0.71 -4.74
C ILE A 69 -10.91 -0.61 -4.95
N MET A 70 -10.28 -1.61 -5.56
CA MET A 70 -8.84 -1.61 -5.81
C MET A 70 -8.44 -0.48 -6.77
N ASP A 71 -9.22 -0.22 -7.81
CA ASP A 71 -8.97 0.85 -8.77
C ASP A 71 -8.96 2.23 -8.09
N ARG A 72 -10.01 2.53 -7.31
CA ARG A 72 -10.06 3.76 -6.51
C ARG A 72 -8.92 3.87 -5.49
N HIS A 73 -8.58 2.76 -4.84
CA HIS A 73 -7.49 2.71 -3.87
C HIS A 73 -6.14 3.08 -4.52
N LEU A 74 -5.84 2.51 -5.70
CA LEU A 74 -4.61 2.79 -6.42
C LEU A 74 -4.53 4.25 -6.88
N HIS A 75 -5.63 4.83 -7.36
CA HIS A 75 -5.69 6.26 -7.67
C HIS A 75 -5.49 7.15 -6.44
N ALA A 76 -6.11 6.81 -5.31
CA ALA A 76 -5.88 7.56 -4.07
C ALA A 76 -4.43 7.44 -3.59
N VAL A 77 -3.77 6.30 -3.80
CA VAL A 77 -2.35 6.10 -3.52
C VAL A 77 -1.47 6.95 -4.45
N GLU A 78 -1.79 6.99 -5.74
CA GLU A 78 -1.11 7.82 -6.73
C GLU A 78 -1.22 9.31 -6.40
N ASP A 79 -2.42 9.81 -6.09
CA ASP A 79 -2.65 11.20 -5.70
C ASP A 79 -1.85 11.60 -4.46
N ARG A 80 -1.69 10.67 -3.50
CA ARG A 80 -0.85 10.90 -2.32
C ARG A 80 0.64 11.00 -2.66
N ALA A 81 1.09 10.32 -3.72
CA ALA A 81 2.47 10.35 -4.18
C ALA A 81 2.81 11.61 -5.00
N TYR A 82 1.81 12.34 -5.49
CA TYR A 82 2.01 13.63 -6.17
C TYR A 82 2.34 14.76 -5.18
N ALA A 83 3.60 15.21 -5.19
CA ALA A 83 4.04 16.43 -4.51
C ALA A 83 4.75 17.36 -5.51
N GLU A 84 4.25 18.61 -5.63
CA GLU A 84 4.81 19.63 -6.53
C GLU A 84 6.16 20.20 -6.00
N GLU A 85 6.37 20.16 -4.69
CA GLU A 85 7.65 20.51 -4.07
C GLU A 85 8.17 19.34 -3.22
N VAL A 86 9.42 18.97 -3.48
CA VAL A 86 10.10 17.85 -2.85
C VAL A 86 11.01 18.40 -1.75
N PRO A 87 10.68 18.26 -0.45
CA PRO A 87 11.64 18.57 0.60
C PRO A 87 12.85 17.66 0.41
N GLN A 88 14.08 18.16 0.47
CA GLN A 88 15.28 17.35 0.32
C GLN A 88 15.46 16.46 1.57
N MET A 89 14.72 15.36 1.66
CA MET A 89 14.81 14.38 2.74
C MET A 89 15.79 13.27 2.38
N ASP A 90 16.69 12.97 3.31
CA ASP A 90 17.62 11.85 3.23
C ASP A 90 16.86 10.50 3.30
N ILE A 91 17.19 9.59 2.39
CA ILE A 91 16.66 8.23 2.35
C ILE A 91 17.00 7.49 3.65
N SER A 92 18.18 7.72 4.23
CA SER A 92 18.56 7.13 5.52
C SER A 92 17.57 7.52 6.63
N ALA A 93 17.17 8.80 6.68
CA ALA A 93 16.18 9.29 7.63
C ALA A 93 14.79 8.68 7.39
N ILE A 94 14.42 8.40 6.14
CA ILE A 94 13.16 7.71 5.81
C ILE A 94 13.19 6.25 6.29
N LEU A 95 14.26 5.52 5.96
CA LEU A 95 14.40 4.11 6.29
C LEU A 95 14.48 3.86 7.79
N SER A 96 15.08 4.79 8.56
CA SER A 96 15.16 4.71 10.02
C SER A 96 13.79 4.56 10.70
N ARG A 97 12.71 5.06 10.10
CA ARG A 97 11.33 4.91 10.60
C ARG A 97 10.74 3.51 10.42
N TYR A 98 11.40 2.68 9.61
CA TYR A 98 11.00 1.32 9.26
C TYR A 98 11.95 0.25 9.79
N VAL A 99 13.15 0.63 10.28
CA VAL A 99 14.03 -0.27 11.02
C VAL A 99 13.41 -0.50 12.39
N VAL A 100 12.84 -1.69 12.58
CA VAL A 100 12.51 -2.19 13.92
C VAL A 100 13.83 -2.39 14.66
N THR A 101 14.10 -1.57 15.69
CA THR A 101 15.05 -1.96 16.72
C THR A 101 14.47 -3.19 17.40
N LYS A 102 15.03 -4.35 17.04
CA LYS A 102 14.77 -5.61 17.69
C LYS A 102 15.63 -5.62 18.96
N ASP A 103 15.06 -5.16 20.06
CA ASP A 103 15.53 -5.50 21.42
C ASP A 103 14.73 -6.71 21.91
#